data_AF-A0A183JQ63-F1
#
_entry.id   AF-A0A183JQ63-F1
#
_cell.length_a   1.000
_cell.length_b   1.000
_cell.length_c   1.000
_cell.angle_alpha   90.00
_cell.angle_beta   90.00
_cell.angle_gamma   90.00
#
_symmetry.space_group_name_H-M   'P 1'
#
loop_
_entity.id
_entity.type
_entity.pdbx_description
1 polymer ?
#
loop_
_entity_poly.entity_id
_entity_poly.type
_entity_poly.pdbx_seq_one_letter_code
_entity_poly.pdbx_strand_id
1 'polypeptide(L)' 'MSDSLESLATALSIGKLPAIWAHRSYPSLKPLGSYISDLIARLNFFQQLSFIGI' A
#
# COMPACT_ATOMS: atom_id res chain seq x y z
N MET A 1 -23.57 4.92 5.48
CA MET A 1 -22.26 4.74 4.83
C MET A 1 -21.50 6.05 5.00
N SER A 2 -20.18 6.03 5.26
CA SER A 2 -19.38 7.26 5.37
C SER A 2 -18.61 7.50 4.06
N ASP A 3 -18.50 8.75 3.63
CA ASP A 3 -17.85 9.14 2.35
C ASP A 3 -16.43 8.58 2.19
N SER A 4 -15.70 8.49 3.31
CA SER A 4 -14.35 7.91 3.35
C SER A 4 -14.32 6.41 3.03
N LEU A 5 -15.35 5.67 3.46
CA LEU A 5 -15.46 4.23 3.24
C LEU A 5 -15.94 3.93 1.82
N GLU A 6 -16.86 4.73 1.29
CA GLU A 6 -17.28 4.63 -0.11
C GLU A 6 -16.12 4.92 -1.06
N SER A 7 -15.36 5.99 -0.80
CA SER A 7 -14.16 6.34 -1.58
C SER A 7 -13.09 5.24 -1.52
N LEU A 8 -12.90 4.63 -0.34
CA LEU A 8 -12.03 3.46 -0.18
C LEU A 8 -12.52 2.29 -1.05
N ALA A 9 -13.79 1.92 -0.93
CA ALA A 9 -14.39 0.82 -1.68
C ALA A 9 -14.26 1.04 -3.19
N THR A 10 -14.59 2.23 -3.69
CA THR A 10 -14.43 2.56 -5.11
C THR A 10 -13.00 2.39 -5.59
N ALA A 11 -12.02 2.92 -4.83
CA ALA A 11 -10.60 2.79 -5.20
C ALA A 11 -10.15 1.32 -5.28
N LEU A 12 -10.57 0.49 -4.31
CA LEU A 12 -10.27 -0.94 -4.30
C LEU A 12 -10.92 -1.68 -5.48
N SER A 13 -12.19 -1.38 -5.78
CA SER A 13 -12.91 -2.00 -6.90
C SER A 13 -12.29 -1.71 -8.26
N ILE A 14 -11.64 -0.54 -8.44
CA ILE A 14 -10.96 -0.17 -9.70
C ILE A 14 -9.45 -0.42 -9.67
N GLY A 15 -8.94 -1.09 -8.64
CA GLY A 15 -7.51 -1.43 -8.54
C GLY A 15 -6.58 -0.23 -8.37
N LYS A 16 -7.02 0.82 -7.67
CA LYS A 16 -6.19 1.99 -7.31
C LYS A 16 -5.83 1.99 -5.82
N LEU A 17 -4.70 2.62 -5.50
CA LEU A 17 -4.29 2.88 -4.12
C LEU A 17 -5.28 3.87 -3.46
N PRO A 18 -5.96 3.51 -2.36
CA PRO A 18 -6.82 4.45 -1.65
C PRO A 18 -6.04 5.66 -1.09
N ALA A 19 -6.61 6.86 -1.19
CA ALA A 19 -5.96 8.09 -0.75
C ALA A 19 -5.60 8.08 0.75
N ILE A 20 -6.45 7.48 1.60
CA ILE A 20 -6.19 7.36 3.03
C ILE A 20 -4.97 6.47 3.34
N TRP A 21 -4.64 5.51 2.47
CA TRP A 21 -3.43 4.69 2.59
C TRP A 21 -2.23 5.43 2.02
N ALA A 22 -2.40 6.15 0.90
CA ALA A 22 -1.33 6.93 0.27
C ALA A 22 -0.71 7.96 1.23
N HIS A 23 -1.51 8.58 2.11
CA HIS A 23 -1.00 9.53 3.10
C HIS A 23 -0.07 8.91 4.16
N ARG A 24 -0.18 7.60 4.41
CA ARG A 24 0.60 6.89 5.45
C ARG A 24 1.57 5.85 4.88
N SER A 25 1.54 5.64 3.57
CA SER A 25 2.35 4.65 2.88
C SER A 25 3.45 5.32 2.04
N TYR A 26 4.25 4.50 1.37
CA TYR A 26 5.22 4.99 0.40
C TYR A 26 4.50 5.45 -0.89
N PRO A 27 4.92 6.57 -1.50
CA PRO A 27 4.31 7.09 -2.71
C PRO A 27 4.52 6.15 -3.90
N SER A 28 3.46 5.91 -4.67
CA SER A 28 3.49 5.06 -5.86
C SER A 28 2.40 5.48 -6.84
N LEU A 29 2.72 5.44 -8.14
CA LEU A 29 1.76 5.60 -9.24
C LEU A 29 1.32 4.27 -9.84
N LYS A 30 1.78 3.15 -9.26
CA LYS A 30 1.45 1.81 -9.74
C LYS A 30 -0.01 1.44 -9.43
N PRO A 31 -0.63 0.56 -10.24
CA PRO A 31 -1.89 -0.07 -9.88
C PRO A 31 -1.79 -0.83 -8.55
N LEU A 32 -2.93 -1.04 -7.88
CA LEU A 32 -3.03 -1.64 -6.55
C LEU A 32 -2.25 -2.95 -6.43
N GLY A 33 -2.37 -3.86 -7.41
CA GLY A 33 -1.66 -5.14 -7.40
C GLY A 33 -0.14 -4.97 -7.32
N SER A 34 0.45 -4.20 -8.23
CA SER A 34 1.88 -3.94 -8.23
C SER A 34 2.34 -3.13 -7.03
N TYR A 35 1.52 -2.21 -6.54
CA TYR A 35 1.77 -1.49 -5.28
C TYR A 35 1.88 -2.45 -4.07
N ILE A 36 0.98 -3.45 -3.98
CA ILE A 36 0.99 -4.45 -2.91
C ILE A 36 2.22 -5.35 -3.03
N SER A 37 2.58 -5.80 -4.24
CA SER A 37 3.79 -6.61 -4.46
C SER A 37 5.06 -5.87 -4.01
N ASP A 38 5.19 -4.60 -4.39
CA ASP A 38 6.30 -3.73 -3.96
C ASP A 38 6.29 -3.52 -2.44
N LEU A 39 5.10 -3.33 -1.83
CA LEU A 39 4.97 -3.15 -0.38
C LEU A 39 5.49 -4.38 0.37
N ILE A 40 5.10 -5.59 -0.05
CA ILE A 40 5.56 -6.85 0.54
C ILE A 40 7.08 -6.99 0.38
N ALA A 41 7.63 -6.70 -0.80
CA ALA A 41 9.07 -6.75 -1.03
C ALA A 41 9.85 -5.81 -0.09
N ARG A 42 9.33 -4.59 0.13
CA ARG A 42 9.92 -3.62 1.08
C ARG A 42 9.86 -4.11 2.52
N LEU A 43 8.72 -4.65 2.95
CA LEU A 43 8.57 -5.22 4.29
C LEU A 43 9.55 -6.38 4.50
N ASN A 44 9.67 -7.28 3.52
CA ASN A 44 10.63 -8.39 3.57
C ASN A 44 12.07 -7.89 3.63
N PHE A 45 12.42 -6.86 2.85
CA PHE A 45 13.73 -6.23 2.92
C PHE A 45 14.03 -5.70 4.32
N PHE A 46 13.08 -4.98 4.95
CA PHE A 46 13.28 -4.48 6.32
C PHE A 46 13.37 -5.60 7.36
N GLN A 47 12.59 -6.67 7.21
CA GLN A 47 12.68 -7.85 8.07
C GLN A 47 14.04 -8.54 7.94
N GLN A 48 14.51 -8.76 6.71
CA GLN A 48 15.83 -9.32 6.45
C GLN A 48 16.94 -8.41 7.01
N LEU A 49 16.81 -7.09 6.85
CA LEU A 49 17.76 -6.12 7.40
C LEU A 49 17.84 -6.22 8.93
N SER A 50 16.69 -6.30 9.62
CA SER A 50 16.66 -6.46 11.07
C SER A 50 17.31 -7.77 11.55
N PHE A 51 17.22 -8.84 10.76
CA PHE A 51 17.87 -10.12 11.07
C PHE A 51 19.39 -10.09 10.89
N ILE A 52 19.90 -9.22 10.00
CA ILE A 52 21.34 -9.06 9.75
C ILE A 52 22.03 -8.26 10.88
N GLY A 53 21.27 -7.72 11.85
CA GLY A 53 21.82 -7.18 13.09
C GLY A 53 22.48 -5.81 12.94
N ILE A 54 21.85 -4.92 12.17
CA ILE A 54 22.06 -3.46 12.29
C ILE A 54 20.96 -2.91 13.21
#